data_AF-A0A7J9AT74-F1
#
_entry.id   AF-A0A7J9AT74-F1
#
_cell.length_a   1.000
_cell.length_b   1.000
_cell.length_c   1.000
_cell.angle_alpha   90.00
_cell.angle_beta   90.00
_cell.angle_gamma   90.00
#
_symmetry.space_group_name_H-M   'P 1'
#
loop_
_entity.id
_entity.type
_entity.pdbx_description
1 polymer ?
#
loop_
_entity_poly.entity_id
_entity_poly.type
_entity_poly.pdbx_seq_one_letter_code
_entity_poly.pdbx_strand_id
1 'polypeptide(L)'
;PESKLELHIYSIVLLFCLHRSFSCELSINGDSASQIVILLSQIRVNSIAVVRMKSNTNDSYDQQDWFQNFSFGEAEAASGVEQVRVGQALYKAASLFNHSCLPNIHAYFISRTLLLRTTEFVSGGCPLELSYGPQVGQWDCKDRLRFLEEEYFFRCWCCGCSEVNESDLVISGFCCVNPNCSGVVLDNLVANCEKQKPKVPETISNESHLQVHELKDIDIKKVAQISLDQTQSSFHFDSGYCLKCGSYCNFASRSKEVKKAWTDFRRLQDSIASKDTCSTNLPDALRSLGLLRSILHAYNKGIAEAEDILAKAFCFIGDFEPARDHCKASIEILEKLYGPNHIAIGYELAKLASIQLALGDCTAVYIIDRLSAIFSTYYGPHAGIIFPYLLVLERERSRIIQ
;
A
#
# COMPACT_ATOMS: atom_id res chain seq x y z
N PRO A 1 14.83 -20.21 -11.94
CA PRO A 1 15.12 -21.28 -12.93
C PRO A 1 14.19 -21.24 -14.15
N GLU A 2 12.88 -21.08 -13.94
CA GLU A 2 11.87 -21.00 -15.01
C GLU A 2 11.97 -19.70 -15.83
N SER A 3 12.16 -18.55 -15.18
CA SER A 3 12.34 -17.25 -15.86
C SER A 3 13.56 -17.19 -16.78
N LYS A 4 14.63 -17.94 -16.46
CA LYS A 4 15.84 -18.02 -17.28
C LYS A 4 15.57 -18.78 -18.57
N LEU A 5 14.88 -19.93 -18.49
CA LEU A 5 14.53 -20.70 -19.68
C LEU A 5 13.60 -19.92 -20.60
N GLU A 6 12.61 -19.24 -20.03
CA GLU A 6 11.66 -18.39 -20.76
C GLU A 6 12.37 -17.27 -21.54
N LEU A 7 13.32 -16.55 -20.91
CA LEU A 7 14.11 -15.52 -21.59
C LEU A 7 14.94 -16.07 -22.76
N HIS A 8 15.47 -17.28 -22.64
CA HIS A 8 16.21 -17.92 -23.73
C HIS A 8 15.28 -18.29 -24.88
N ILE A 9 14.07 -18.79 -24.59
CA ILE A 9 13.06 -19.09 -25.62
C ILE A 9 12.65 -17.80 -26.33
N TYR A 10 12.30 -16.74 -25.60
CA TYR A 10 11.94 -15.45 -26.19
C TYR A 10 13.07 -14.83 -27.01
N SER A 11 14.31 -14.95 -26.53
CA SER A 11 15.49 -14.51 -27.27
C SER A 11 15.63 -15.21 -28.61
N ILE A 12 15.53 -16.54 -28.64
CA ILE A 12 15.64 -17.33 -29.86
C ILE A 12 14.52 -16.93 -30.82
N VAL A 13 13.26 -16.88 -30.37
CA VAL A 13 12.12 -16.49 -31.20
C VAL A 13 12.32 -15.08 -31.77
N LEU A 14 12.70 -14.11 -30.93
CA LEU A 14 12.94 -12.74 -31.36
C LEU A 14 14.09 -12.65 -32.37
N LEU A 15 15.19 -13.38 -32.16
CA LEU A 15 16.32 -13.45 -33.09
C LEU A 15 15.88 -13.95 -34.47
N PHE A 16 15.08 -15.02 -34.53
CA PHE A 16 14.53 -15.54 -35.78
C PHE A 16 13.60 -14.52 -36.47
N CYS A 17 12.74 -13.84 -35.70
CA CYS A 17 11.87 -12.79 -36.21
C CYS A 17 12.68 -11.63 -36.81
N LEU A 18 13.66 -11.10 -36.07
CA LEU A 18 14.51 -10.00 -36.51
C LEU A 18 15.33 -10.39 -37.75
N HIS A 19 15.93 -11.58 -37.76
CA HIS A 19 16.67 -12.09 -38.92
C HIS A 19 15.80 -12.13 -40.19
N ARG A 20 14.54 -12.54 -40.06
CA ARG A 20 13.59 -12.61 -41.18
C ARG A 20 13.16 -11.23 -41.66
N SER A 21 12.99 -10.27 -40.76
CA SER A 21 12.54 -8.91 -41.08
C SER A 21 13.65 -8.01 -41.63
N PHE A 22 14.90 -8.20 -41.18
CA PHE A 22 16.06 -7.37 -41.55
C PHE A 22 17.04 -8.09 -42.50
N SER A 23 16.53 -9.03 -43.31
CA SER A 23 17.28 -9.63 -44.43
C SER A 23 18.69 -10.13 -44.10
N CYS A 24 18.84 -10.88 -42.99
CA CYS A 24 20.08 -11.55 -42.58
C CYS A 24 21.25 -10.67 -42.06
N GLU A 25 21.02 -9.42 -41.65
CA GLU A 25 22.09 -8.61 -41.00
C GLU A 25 22.52 -9.16 -39.63
N LEU A 26 21.65 -9.94 -38.97
CA LEU A 26 21.91 -10.55 -37.68
C LEU A 26 22.33 -12.01 -37.86
N SER A 27 23.38 -12.47 -37.19
CA SER A 27 23.76 -13.88 -37.23
C SER A 27 22.92 -14.71 -36.25
N ILE A 28 22.38 -15.84 -36.68
CA ILE A 28 21.67 -16.79 -35.81
C ILE A 28 22.70 -17.73 -35.18
N ASN A 29 23.26 -17.32 -34.05
CA ASN A 29 24.19 -18.13 -33.26
C ASN A 29 23.99 -17.93 -31.75
N GLY A 30 24.73 -18.70 -30.94
CA GLY A 30 24.64 -18.63 -29.48
C GLY A 30 25.02 -17.27 -28.90
N ASP A 31 25.95 -16.55 -29.54
CA ASP A 31 26.40 -15.23 -29.07
C ASP A 31 25.31 -14.16 -29.26
N SER A 32 24.70 -14.11 -30.44
CA SER A 32 23.57 -13.22 -30.75
C SER A 32 22.37 -13.50 -29.86
N ALA A 33 22.06 -14.78 -29.62
CA ALA A 33 21.01 -15.17 -28.68
C ALA A 33 21.33 -14.71 -27.25
N SER A 34 22.59 -14.79 -26.82
CA SER A 34 23.03 -14.32 -25.50
C SER A 34 22.91 -12.81 -25.37
N GLN A 35 23.26 -12.05 -26.42
CA GLN A 35 23.08 -10.59 -26.46
C GLN A 35 21.61 -10.18 -26.36
N ILE A 36 20.71 -10.89 -27.06
CA ILE A 36 19.28 -10.63 -26.98
C ILE A 36 18.73 -10.98 -25.60
N VAL A 37 19.19 -12.06 -24.96
CA VAL A 37 18.81 -12.37 -23.56
C VAL A 37 19.19 -11.21 -22.63
N ILE A 38 20.41 -10.66 -22.77
CA ILE A 38 20.85 -9.51 -21.97
C ILE A 38 19.94 -8.30 -22.23
N LEU A 39 19.65 -7.99 -23.49
CA LEU A 39 18.79 -6.86 -23.85
C LEU A 39 17.37 -7.02 -23.31
N LEU A 40 16.76 -8.20 -23.44
CA LEU A 40 15.44 -8.50 -22.90
C LEU A 40 15.43 -8.38 -21.37
N SER A 41 16.50 -8.81 -20.70
CA SER A 41 16.64 -8.67 -19.25
C SER A 41 16.73 -7.19 -18.84
N GLN A 42 17.51 -6.39 -19.56
CA GLN A 42 17.62 -4.95 -19.34
C GLN A 42 16.28 -4.25 -19.56
N ILE A 43 15.58 -4.56 -20.65
CA ILE A 43 14.26 -3.99 -20.93
C ILE A 43 13.27 -4.38 -19.84
N ARG A 44 13.23 -5.66 -19.44
CA ARG A 44 12.31 -6.14 -18.40
C ARG A 44 12.45 -5.35 -17.10
N VAL A 45 13.68 -5.19 -16.62
CA VAL A 45 13.98 -4.53 -15.33
C VAL A 45 13.82 -3.00 -15.39
N ASN A 46 14.08 -2.38 -16.56
CA ASN A 46 14.04 -0.92 -16.70
C ASN A 46 12.74 -0.37 -17.31
N SER A 47 11.90 -1.24 -17.90
CA SER A 47 10.61 -0.82 -18.44
C SER A 47 9.66 -0.46 -17.31
N ILE A 48 8.93 0.63 -17.48
CA ILE A 48 7.94 1.09 -16.53
C ILE A 48 6.56 0.85 -17.13
N ALA A 49 5.69 0.19 -16.37
CA ALA A 49 4.30 0.03 -16.73
C ALA A 49 3.65 1.41 -16.81
N VAL A 50 3.13 1.76 -17.98
CA VAL A 50 2.34 2.99 -18.15
C VAL A 50 0.95 2.68 -17.62
N VAL A 51 0.54 3.43 -16.60
CA VAL A 51 -0.77 3.26 -15.97
C VAL A 51 -1.66 4.46 -16.29
N ARG A 52 -2.93 4.17 -16.57
CA ARG A 52 -3.98 5.17 -16.62
C ARG A 52 -4.83 5.01 -15.37
N MET A 53 -5.09 6.12 -14.70
CA MET A 53 -6.09 6.17 -13.64
C MET A 53 -7.48 6.05 -14.27
N LYS A 54 -8.21 4.99 -13.92
CA LYS A 54 -9.59 4.79 -14.32
C LYS A 54 -10.47 5.03 -13.10
N SER A 55 -11.46 5.91 -13.23
CA SER A 55 -12.57 5.99 -12.27
C SER A 55 -13.64 4.97 -12.67
N ASN A 56 -14.30 4.35 -11.69
CA ASN A 56 -15.37 3.38 -11.91
C ASN A 56 -16.64 3.92 -12.60
N THR A 57 -16.63 5.17 -13.06
CA THR A 57 -17.67 5.72 -13.92
C THR A 57 -17.49 5.13 -15.33
N ASN A 58 -18.39 4.25 -15.74
CA ASN A 58 -18.43 3.67 -17.09
C ASN A 58 -18.14 4.74 -18.17
N ASP A 59 -17.20 4.43 -19.06
CA ASP A 59 -16.69 5.29 -20.15
C ASP A 59 -17.74 5.60 -21.27
N SER A 60 -19.02 5.85 -20.95
CA SER A 60 -20.05 6.06 -21.99
C SER A 60 -21.23 6.97 -21.66
N TYR A 61 -21.17 7.87 -20.67
CA TYR A 61 -22.25 8.84 -20.47
C TYR A 61 -21.74 10.28 -20.36
N ASP A 62 -22.46 11.16 -21.05
CA ASP A 62 -22.19 12.59 -21.23
C ASP A 62 -21.87 13.29 -19.90
N GLN A 63 -20.84 14.14 -19.95
CA GLN A 63 -20.35 14.99 -18.85
C GLN A 63 -21.43 15.95 -18.26
N GLN A 64 -22.63 15.99 -18.81
CA GLN A 64 -23.74 16.83 -18.36
C GLN A 64 -24.64 16.16 -17.30
N ASP A 65 -24.58 14.84 -17.11
CA ASP A 65 -25.47 14.13 -16.17
C ASP A 65 -24.88 13.91 -14.76
N TRP A 66 -23.59 14.20 -14.55
CA TRP A 66 -22.96 14.25 -13.21
C TRP A 66 -23.75 15.15 -12.24
N PHE A 67 -24.36 16.22 -12.75
CA PHE A 67 -25.07 17.22 -11.96
C PHE A 67 -26.49 16.82 -11.57
N GLN A 68 -27.14 15.92 -12.30
CA GLN A 68 -28.56 15.58 -12.07
C GLN A 68 -28.75 14.26 -11.31
N ASN A 69 -27.77 13.36 -11.32
CA ASN A 69 -27.87 12.05 -10.69
C ASN A 69 -26.84 11.84 -9.57
N PHE A 70 -26.66 12.84 -8.68
CA PHE A 70 -26.09 12.64 -7.35
C PHE A 70 -27.08 11.82 -6.48
N SER A 71 -27.40 10.61 -6.94
CA SER A 71 -28.22 9.66 -6.20
C SER A 71 -27.31 8.94 -5.23
N PHE A 72 -27.71 8.96 -3.95
CA PHE A 72 -27.02 8.52 -2.74
C PHE A 72 -26.47 7.07 -2.71
N GLY A 73 -26.57 6.32 -3.82
CA GLY A 73 -25.94 5.01 -4.03
C GLY A 73 -24.52 5.05 -4.62
N GLU A 74 -23.98 6.24 -4.95
CA GLU A 74 -22.68 6.40 -5.62
C GLU A 74 -21.50 6.68 -4.67
N ALA A 75 -21.61 6.38 -3.37
CA ALA A 75 -20.44 6.35 -2.47
C ALA A 75 -19.34 5.37 -2.97
N GLU A 76 -19.71 4.40 -3.82
CA GLU A 76 -18.82 3.48 -4.52
C GLU A 76 -17.98 4.15 -5.65
N ALA A 77 -18.49 5.21 -6.27
CA ALA A 77 -17.85 5.85 -7.43
C ALA A 77 -16.70 6.80 -7.03
N ALA A 78 -16.72 7.30 -5.80
CA ALA A 78 -15.69 8.19 -5.27
C ALA A 78 -14.36 7.48 -4.93
N SER A 79 -14.36 6.14 -4.78
CA SER A 79 -13.23 5.41 -4.18
C SER A 79 -12.49 4.45 -5.09
N GLY A 80 -13.01 4.15 -6.28
CA GLY A 80 -12.38 3.22 -7.22
C GLY A 80 -11.49 3.94 -8.21
N VAL A 81 -10.34 4.47 -7.77
CA VAL A 81 -9.29 4.90 -8.71
C VAL A 81 -8.39 3.70 -8.94
N GLU A 82 -8.63 2.98 -10.04
CA GLU A 82 -7.82 1.85 -10.44
C GLU A 82 -6.65 2.32 -11.32
N GLN A 83 -5.44 1.86 -11.00
CA GLN A 83 -4.31 1.98 -11.91
C GLN A 83 -4.37 0.87 -12.96
N VAL A 84 -4.92 1.18 -14.13
CA VAL A 84 -5.01 0.23 -15.23
C VAL A 84 -3.74 0.32 -16.06
N ARG A 85 -3.00 -0.80 -16.18
CA ARG A 85 -1.84 -0.88 -17.07
C ARG A 85 -2.29 -0.79 -18.52
N VAL A 86 -1.87 0.26 -19.22
CA VAL A 86 -2.19 0.52 -20.63
C VAL A 86 -1.01 0.24 -21.57
N GLY A 87 0.18 0.01 -21.02
CA GLY A 87 1.37 -0.34 -21.80
C GLY A 87 2.63 -0.49 -20.97
N GLN A 88 3.76 -0.56 -21.67
CA GLN A 88 5.11 -0.50 -21.11
C GLN A 88 5.92 0.50 -21.92
N ALA A 89 6.77 1.28 -21.25
CA ALA A 89 7.66 2.22 -21.91
C ALA A 89 9.00 2.31 -21.19
N LEU A 90 10.03 2.73 -21.92
CA LEU A 90 11.36 3.01 -21.39
C LEU A 90 11.53 4.51 -21.19
N TYR A 91 11.70 4.93 -19.93
CA TYR A 91 11.93 6.32 -19.57
C TYR A 91 13.38 6.47 -19.09
N LYS A 92 14.29 6.79 -20.01
CA LYS A 92 15.74 6.79 -19.75
C LYS A 92 16.15 7.50 -18.46
N ALA A 93 15.59 8.68 -18.19
CA ALA A 93 15.88 9.44 -16.97
C ALA A 93 15.27 8.79 -15.73
N ALA A 94 14.05 8.25 -15.83
CA ALA A 94 13.37 7.64 -14.69
C ALA A 94 13.98 6.28 -14.29
N SER A 95 14.57 5.55 -15.25
CA SER A 95 15.29 4.30 -14.98
C SER A 95 16.59 4.49 -14.18
N LEU A 96 17.02 5.73 -13.88
CA LEU A 96 18.20 6.02 -13.06
C LEU A 96 17.90 6.13 -11.56
N PHE A 97 16.63 6.31 -11.16
CA PHE A 97 16.27 6.46 -9.76
C PHE A 97 16.28 5.11 -9.07
N ASN A 98 17.03 4.97 -7.99
CA ASN A 98 17.08 3.74 -7.21
C ASN A 98 15.80 3.50 -6.41
N HIS A 99 15.65 2.28 -5.91
CA HIS A 99 14.52 1.89 -5.09
C HIS A 99 14.66 2.28 -3.61
N SER A 100 13.57 2.77 -3.00
CA SER A 100 13.35 2.73 -1.55
C SER A 100 11.93 2.26 -1.21
N CYS A 101 11.80 1.47 -0.14
CA CYS A 101 10.51 1.07 0.44
C CYS A 101 9.83 2.22 1.22
N LEU A 102 10.57 3.30 1.49
CA LEU A 102 10.09 4.59 2.01
C LEU A 102 10.57 5.68 1.03
N PRO A 103 9.96 5.75 -0.17
CA PRO A 103 10.44 6.64 -1.23
C PRO A 103 10.22 8.11 -0.88
N ASN A 104 11.12 8.96 -1.37
CA ASN A 104 11.01 10.42 -1.24
C ASN A 104 10.47 11.08 -2.53
N ILE A 105 10.27 10.30 -3.59
CA ILE A 105 9.58 10.71 -4.82
C ILE A 105 8.39 9.80 -5.14
N HIS A 106 7.33 10.42 -5.65
CA HIS A 106 6.17 9.77 -6.20
C HIS A 106 6.18 9.87 -7.73
N ALA A 107 5.91 8.74 -8.39
CA ALA A 107 5.74 8.64 -9.82
C ALA A 107 4.25 8.56 -10.20
N TYR A 108 3.86 9.34 -11.21
CA TYR A 108 2.54 9.25 -11.81
C TYR A 108 2.57 9.60 -13.29
N PHE A 109 1.48 9.31 -14.01
CA PHE A 109 1.40 9.51 -15.45
C PHE A 109 0.32 10.53 -15.81
N ILE A 110 0.65 11.38 -16.79
CA ILE A 110 -0.34 12.13 -17.58
C ILE A 110 -0.20 11.63 -19.01
N SER A 111 -1.18 10.84 -19.45
CA SER A 111 -1.11 10.10 -20.72
C SER A 111 0.16 9.22 -20.76
N ARG A 112 1.13 9.53 -21.63
CA ARG A 112 2.41 8.82 -21.80
C ARG A 112 3.59 9.55 -21.16
N THR A 113 3.33 10.64 -20.43
CA THR A 113 4.37 11.42 -19.77
C THR A 113 4.49 10.95 -18.33
N LEU A 114 5.64 10.40 -17.97
CA LEU A 114 5.99 10.08 -16.59
C LEU A 114 6.42 11.36 -15.87
N LEU A 115 5.73 11.69 -14.78
CA LEU A 115 6.07 12.78 -13.88
C LEU A 115 6.57 12.19 -12.56
N LEU A 116 7.64 12.80 -12.03
CA LEU A 116 8.21 12.49 -10.73
C LEU A 116 8.12 13.73 -9.86
N ARG A 117 7.68 13.56 -8.61
CA ARG A 117 7.51 14.66 -7.66
C ARG A 117 8.01 14.24 -6.30
N THR A 118 8.79 15.10 -5.65
CA THR A 118 9.18 14.87 -4.26
C THR A 118 7.96 14.95 -3.35
N THR A 119 7.81 13.97 -2.45
CA THR A 119 6.72 13.91 -1.46
C THR A 119 7.09 14.55 -0.14
N GLU A 120 8.36 14.90 0.02
CA GLU A 120 8.94 15.56 1.18
C GLU A 120 10.02 16.55 0.75
N PHE A 121 10.55 17.30 1.70
CA PHE A 121 11.72 18.14 1.47
C PHE A 121 12.96 17.26 1.31
N VAL A 122 13.72 17.46 0.23
CA VAL A 122 14.96 16.74 -0.04
C VAL A 122 16.10 17.75 -0.21
N SER A 123 17.08 17.68 0.68
CA SER A 123 18.27 18.53 0.63
C SER A 123 19.11 18.28 -0.63
N GLY A 124 19.75 19.32 -1.14
CA GLY A 124 20.67 19.19 -2.28
C GLY A 124 21.81 18.20 -1.98
N GLY A 125 22.05 17.27 -2.89
CA GLY A 125 23.05 16.21 -2.73
C GLY A 125 22.50 14.89 -2.18
N CYS A 126 21.27 14.86 -1.67
CA CYS A 126 20.60 13.61 -1.29
C CYS A 126 20.07 12.87 -2.53
N PRO A 127 20.12 11.53 -2.54
CA PRO A 127 19.54 10.73 -3.61
C PRO A 127 18.01 10.86 -3.63
N LEU A 128 17.44 10.82 -4.84
CA LEU A 128 16.01 10.68 -5.05
C LEU A 128 15.70 9.20 -5.30
N GLU A 129 14.73 8.66 -4.59
CA GLU A 129 14.45 7.23 -4.53
C GLU A 129 12.97 6.93 -4.78
N LEU A 130 12.72 6.08 -5.78
CA LEU A 130 11.40 5.68 -6.23
C LEU A 130 10.96 4.37 -5.57
N SER A 131 9.66 4.12 -5.44
CA SER A 131 9.21 2.75 -5.15
C SER A 131 9.04 1.94 -6.43
N TYR A 132 9.72 0.80 -6.54
CA TYR A 132 9.56 -0.17 -7.63
C TYR A 132 8.40 -1.14 -7.36
N GLY A 133 7.85 -1.12 -6.16
CA GLY A 133 6.85 -2.06 -5.71
C GLY A 133 6.15 -1.61 -4.43
N PRO A 134 5.73 -2.57 -3.58
CA PRO A 134 5.03 -2.26 -2.34
C PRO A 134 5.94 -1.57 -1.32
N GLN A 135 5.39 -0.55 -0.65
CA GLN A 135 6.09 0.27 0.35
C GLN A 135 5.91 -0.28 1.77
N VAL A 136 6.65 0.28 2.73
CA VAL A 136 6.38 0.08 4.16
C VAL A 136 4.93 0.48 4.47
N GLY A 137 4.24 -0.31 5.31
CA GLY A 137 2.82 -0.14 5.61
C GLY A 137 1.89 -0.79 4.57
N GLN A 138 2.37 -1.06 3.35
CA GLN A 138 1.62 -1.78 2.34
C GLN A 138 1.75 -3.29 2.49
N TRP A 139 2.98 -3.79 2.47
CA TRP A 139 3.37 -5.18 2.70
C TRP A 139 4.37 -5.25 3.83
N ASP A 140 4.54 -6.44 4.42
CA ASP A 140 5.57 -6.68 5.42
C ASP A 140 6.97 -6.81 4.78
N CYS A 141 8.01 -6.75 5.61
CA CYS A 141 9.40 -6.78 5.14
C CYS A 141 9.73 -8.04 4.32
N LYS A 142 9.23 -9.21 4.72
CA LYS A 142 9.50 -10.47 4.01
C LYS A 142 8.97 -10.45 2.59
N ASP A 143 7.76 -9.92 2.38
CA ASP A 143 7.10 -9.96 1.08
C ASP A 143 7.68 -8.87 0.16
N ARG A 144 8.06 -7.70 0.71
CA ARG A 144 8.80 -6.67 -0.04
C ARG A 144 10.15 -7.18 -0.54
N LEU A 145 10.96 -7.78 0.34
CA LEU A 145 12.28 -8.28 -0.02
C LEU A 145 12.19 -9.42 -1.04
N ARG A 146 11.25 -10.36 -0.86
CA ARG A 146 11.00 -11.43 -1.82
C ARG A 146 10.62 -10.87 -3.20
N PHE A 147 9.71 -9.91 -3.25
CA PHE A 147 9.28 -9.29 -4.51
C PHE A 147 10.45 -8.62 -5.25
N LEU A 148 11.29 -7.87 -4.55
CA LEU A 148 12.43 -7.18 -5.16
C LEU A 148 13.52 -8.16 -5.63
N GLU A 149 13.73 -9.25 -4.89
CA GLU A 149 14.66 -10.29 -5.30
C GLU A 149 14.16 -11.04 -6.55
N GLU A 150 12.85 -11.32 -6.61
CA GLU A 150 12.22 -12.04 -7.73
C GLU A 150 12.10 -11.19 -9.00
N GLU A 151 11.70 -9.92 -8.89
CA GLU A 151 11.43 -9.05 -10.04
C GLU A 151 12.62 -8.18 -10.47
N TYR A 152 13.49 -7.82 -9.52
CA TYR A 152 14.58 -6.87 -9.75
C TYR A 152 15.97 -7.42 -9.40
N PHE A 153 16.06 -8.67 -8.92
CA PHE A 153 17.32 -9.39 -8.67
C PHE A 153 18.26 -8.69 -7.69
N PHE A 154 17.72 -7.92 -6.74
CA PHE A 154 18.50 -7.32 -5.67
C PHE A 154 17.77 -7.41 -4.33
N ARG A 155 18.55 -7.34 -3.24
CA ARG A 155 18.03 -7.19 -1.88
C ARG A 155 18.07 -5.73 -1.47
N CYS A 156 16.97 -5.19 -0.98
CA CYS A 156 16.88 -3.78 -0.57
C CYS A 156 17.56 -3.53 0.78
N TRP A 157 18.26 -2.39 0.88
CA TRP A 157 18.94 -1.90 2.08
C TRP A 157 18.55 -0.45 2.43
N CYS A 158 17.41 0.04 1.93
CA CYS A 158 16.88 1.34 2.32
C CYS A 158 16.52 1.36 3.82
N CYS A 159 16.31 2.54 4.40
CA CYS A 159 15.92 2.70 5.81
C CYS A 159 14.71 1.82 6.20
N GLY A 160 13.71 1.71 5.32
CA GLY A 160 12.53 0.87 5.54
C GLY A 160 12.79 -0.65 5.57
N CYS A 161 13.98 -1.11 5.16
CA CYS A 161 14.41 -2.50 5.21
C CYS A 161 15.60 -2.73 6.14
N SER A 162 16.44 -1.72 6.38
CA SER A 162 17.62 -1.82 7.25
C SER A 162 17.32 -1.51 8.71
N GLU A 163 16.29 -0.72 8.99
CA GLU A 163 15.89 -0.34 10.35
C GLU A 163 14.61 -1.07 10.77
N VAL A 164 14.48 -1.34 12.07
CA VAL A 164 13.24 -1.84 12.66
C VAL A 164 12.21 -0.72 12.55
N ASN A 165 11.03 -1.03 12.00
CA ASN A 165 9.94 -0.06 11.89
C ASN A 165 8.66 -0.68 12.45
N GLU A 166 7.84 0.14 13.10
CA GLU A 166 6.60 -0.31 13.76
C GLU A 166 5.66 -0.98 12.76
N SER A 167 5.52 -0.41 11.55
CA SER A 167 4.66 -0.92 10.50
C SER A 167 4.96 -2.39 10.18
N ASP A 168 6.23 -2.77 10.00
CA ASP A 168 6.63 -4.16 9.72
C ASP A 168 6.29 -5.12 10.86
N LEU A 169 6.35 -4.64 12.11
CA LEU A 169 6.00 -5.46 13.27
C LEU A 169 4.50 -5.71 13.35
N VAL A 170 3.69 -4.70 13.07
CA VAL A 170 2.25 -4.72 13.36
C VAL A 170 1.38 -5.08 12.16
N ILE A 171 1.82 -4.80 10.92
CA ILE A 171 1.03 -4.97 9.69
C ILE A 171 0.43 -6.38 9.54
N SER A 172 1.22 -7.40 9.89
CA SER A 172 0.83 -8.82 9.91
C SER A 172 0.93 -9.43 11.31
N GLY A 173 1.07 -8.61 12.35
CA GLY A 173 1.32 -9.04 13.71
C GLY A 173 0.07 -9.61 14.40
N PHE A 174 0.27 -10.56 15.31
CA PHE A 174 -0.75 -11.11 16.21
C PHE A 174 -0.71 -10.38 17.55
N CYS A 175 -1.84 -10.23 18.24
CA CYS A 175 -1.84 -9.67 19.59
C CYS A 175 -1.30 -10.69 20.60
N CYS A 176 -0.81 -10.24 21.75
CA CYS A 176 -0.41 -11.13 22.83
C CYS A 176 -1.58 -11.97 23.35
N VAL A 177 -1.28 -13.19 23.82
CA VAL A 177 -2.26 -14.05 24.52
C VAL A 177 -2.63 -13.53 25.91
N ASN A 178 -1.80 -12.66 26.50
CA ASN A 178 -2.10 -12.02 27.77
C ASN A 178 -3.00 -10.79 27.53
N PRO A 179 -4.23 -10.76 28.08
CA PRO A 179 -5.19 -9.68 27.82
C PRO A 179 -4.73 -8.31 28.31
N ASN A 180 -3.82 -8.25 29.30
CA ASN A 180 -3.26 -7.00 29.81
C ASN A 180 -2.00 -6.55 29.04
N CYS A 181 -1.64 -7.27 27.96
CA CYS A 181 -0.44 -7.01 27.18
C CYS A 181 -0.80 -6.54 25.76
N SER A 182 -0.51 -5.28 25.46
CA SER A 182 -0.63 -4.69 24.12
C SER A 182 0.50 -5.09 23.16
N GLY A 183 1.21 -6.18 23.45
CA GLY A 183 2.38 -6.58 22.69
C GLY A 183 2.04 -7.31 21.40
N VAL A 184 3.01 -7.35 20.50
CA VAL A 184 2.90 -8.05 19.21
C VAL A 184 3.64 -9.40 19.23
N VAL A 185 3.11 -10.37 18.51
CA VAL A 185 3.73 -11.67 18.22
C VAL A 185 3.90 -11.76 16.70
N LEU A 186 5.12 -12.10 16.26
CA LEU A 186 5.47 -12.16 14.83
C LEU A 186 5.41 -13.59 14.28
N ASP A 187 5.10 -13.69 12.99
CA ASP A 187 5.39 -14.87 12.17
C ASP A 187 6.92 -15.09 12.11
N ASN A 188 7.33 -16.35 12.02
CA ASN A 188 8.72 -16.76 11.85
C ASN A 188 9.43 -16.07 10.69
N LEU A 189 8.77 -15.89 9.55
CA LEU A 189 9.39 -15.26 8.39
C LEU A 189 9.66 -13.77 8.61
N VAL A 190 8.72 -13.06 9.24
CA VAL A 190 8.88 -11.64 9.58
C VAL A 190 9.96 -11.48 10.66
N ALA A 191 9.92 -12.31 11.70
CA ALA A 191 10.94 -12.33 12.74
C ALA A 191 12.36 -12.57 12.17
N ASN A 192 12.50 -13.48 11.20
CA ASN A 192 13.77 -13.73 10.53
C ASN A 192 14.25 -12.54 9.72
N CYS A 193 13.36 -11.83 9.03
CA CYS A 193 13.71 -10.58 8.34
C CYS A 193 14.24 -9.54 9.31
N GLU A 194 13.57 -9.33 10.45
CA GLU A 194 14.02 -8.39 11.48
C GLU A 194 15.38 -8.78 12.08
N LYS A 195 15.66 -10.08 12.28
CA LYS A 195 16.98 -10.56 12.75
C LYS A 195 18.12 -10.30 11.76
N GLN A 196 17.82 -10.31 10.47
CA GLN A 196 18.81 -10.13 9.40
C GLN A 196 19.09 -8.66 9.09
N LYS A 197 18.35 -7.73 9.71
CA LYS A 197 18.60 -6.30 9.54
C LYS A 197 20.00 -5.97 10.09
N PRO A 198 20.82 -5.21 9.34
CA PRO A 198 22.16 -4.85 9.78
C PRO A 198 22.04 -4.01 11.06
N LYS A 199 22.86 -4.33 12.07
CA LYS A 199 23.01 -3.48 13.24
C LYS A 199 23.77 -2.23 12.78
N VAL A 200 23.06 -1.13 12.54
CA VAL A 200 23.66 0.12 12.10
C VAL A 200 24.65 0.59 13.17
N PRO A 201 25.95 0.79 12.84
CA PRO A 201 26.84 1.59 13.68
C PRO A 201 26.31 3.03 13.67
N GLU A 202 26.14 3.66 14.84
CA GLU A 202 25.54 4.99 15.07
C GLU A 202 26.23 6.18 14.34
N THR A 203 27.00 5.97 13.27
CA THR A 203 27.92 6.97 12.72
C THR A 203 27.70 7.38 11.27
N ILE A 204 26.67 6.90 10.57
CA ILE A 204 26.28 7.48 9.25
C ILE A 204 24.75 7.44 9.08
N SER A 205 24.01 8.05 10.00
CA SER A 205 22.65 8.52 9.69
C SER A 205 22.80 9.85 8.95
N ASN A 206 22.73 9.83 7.62
CA ASN A 206 22.64 11.08 6.86
C ASN A 206 21.41 11.86 7.33
N GLU A 207 21.63 13.11 7.72
CA GLU A 207 20.76 13.94 8.57
C GLU A 207 19.37 14.33 7.97
N SER A 208 18.94 13.76 6.84
CA SER A 208 17.76 14.25 6.12
C SER A 208 16.41 13.74 6.63
N HIS A 209 16.35 12.62 7.38
CA HIS A 209 15.08 12.06 7.88
C HIS A 209 14.79 12.31 9.37
N LEU A 210 15.70 12.97 10.11
CA LEU A 210 15.69 12.99 11.58
C LEU A 210 14.42 13.57 12.24
N GLN A 211 13.69 14.48 11.60
CA GLN A 211 12.51 15.09 12.23
C GLN A 211 11.29 14.15 12.33
N VAL A 212 11.24 13.07 11.54
CA VAL A 212 10.14 12.07 11.59
C VAL A 212 10.51 10.84 12.44
N HIS A 213 11.81 10.60 12.68
CA HIS A 213 12.29 9.40 13.36
C HIS A 213 12.16 9.46 14.90
N GLU A 214 12.28 10.63 15.54
CA GLU A 214 12.19 10.73 17.02
C GLU A 214 10.82 10.26 17.57
N LEU A 215 9.73 10.51 16.83
CA LEU A 215 8.38 10.05 17.19
C LEU A 215 8.21 8.52 16.99
N LYS A 216 8.83 7.96 15.95
CA LYS A 216 8.75 6.52 15.63
C LYS A 216 9.54 5.66 16.61
N ASP A 217 10.67 6.15 17.11
CA ASP A 217 11.50 5.43 18.08
C ASP A 217 10.79 5.19 19.42
N ILE A 218 9.99 6.15 19.88
CA ILE A 218 9.22 6.04 21.13
C ILE A 218 8.13 4.96 20.98
N ASP A 219 7.45 4.90 19.83
CA ASP A 219 6.37 3.95 19.61
C ASP A 219 6.89 2.53 19.34
N ILE A 220 8.03 2.36 18.65
CA ILE A 220 8.74 1.07 18.54
C ILE A 220 9.12 0.53 19.93
N LYS A 221 9.67 1.38 20.81
CA LYS A 221 10.01 0.99 22.19
C LYS A 221 8.78 0.59 23.00
N LYS A 222 7.61 1.21 22.77
CA LYS A 222 6.34 0.81 23.41
C LYS A 222 5.81 -0.53 22.90
N VAL A 223 5.86 -0.77 21.59
CA VAL A 223 5.34 -1.99 20.95
C VAL A 223 6.22 -3.20 21.26
N ALA A 224 7.55 -3.01 21.25
CA ALA A 224 8.53 -4.07 21.48
C ALA A 224 9.02 -4.20 22.93
N GLN A 225 8.65 -3.29 23.85
CA GLN A 225 9.10 -3.22 25.26
C GLN A 225 10.60 -3.53 25.43
N ILE A 226 11.43 -2.67 24.85
CA ILE A 226 12.89 -2.72 25.05
C ILE A 226 13.25 -1.69 26.10
N SER A 227 13.56 -2.14 27.32
CA SER A 227 14.42 -1.34 28.22
C SER A 227 15.79 -1.24 27.55
N LEU A 228 16.06 -0.12 26.88
CA LEU A 228 17.43 0.29 26.58
C LEU A 228 18.08 0.73 27.89
N ASP A 229 18.40 -0.22 28.77
CA ASP A 229 19.57 -0.01 29.60
C ASP A 229 20.77 -0.01 28.65
N GLN A 230 21.58 1.04 28.77
CA GLN A 230 22.69 1.42 27.91
C GLN A 230 23.81 0.36 27.88
N THR A 231 23.55 -0.83 27.32
CA THR A 231 24.57 -1.83 27.03
C THR A 231 24.02 -2.84 26.02
N GLN A 232 24.43 -2.71 24.76
CA GLN A 232 24.58 -3.80 23.78
C GLN A 232 23.65 -5.03 23.94
N SER A 233 22.34 -4.88 23.75
CA SER A 233 21.42 -6.04 23.71
C SER A 233 20.82 -6.22 22.31
N SER A 234 21.04 -7.40 21.74
CA SER A 234 20.43 -7.83 20.49
C SER A 234 18.92 -7.98 20.64
N PHE A 235 18.13 -7.43 19.70
CA PHE A 235 16.71 -7.74 19.58
C PHE A 235 16.50 -9.26 19.47
N HIS A 236 15.84 -9.87 20.46
CA HIS A 236 15.45 -11.28 20.40
C HIS A 236 14.08 -11.41 19.74
N PHE A 237 14.04 -11.42 18.41
CA PHE A 237 12.83 -11.65 17.63
C PHE A 237 12.46 -13.15 17.59
N ASP A 238 12.11 -13.76 18.73
CA ASP A 238 11.77 -15.18 18.72
C ASP A 238 10.33 -15.40 18.24
N SER A 239 10.20 -16.22 17.20
CA SER A 239 8.93 -16.45 16.54
C SER A 239 7.95 -17.17 17.47
N GLY A 240 6.68 -16.74 17.44
CA GLY A 240 5.67 -17.27 18.35
C GLY A 240 5.77 -16.77 19.80
N TYR A 241 6.70 -15.87 20.13
CA TYR A 241 6.75 -15.19 21.43
C TYR A 241 6.38 -13.72 21.31
N CYS A 242 5.68 -13.22 22.32
CA CYS A 242 5.34 -11.80 22.39
C CYS A 242 6.59 -10.97 22.63
N LEU A 243 6.84 -9.97 21.77
CA LEU A 243 7.97 -9.06 21.90
C LEU A 243 7.93 -8.25 23.21
N LYS A 244 6.72 -8.05 23.75
CA LYS A 244 6.50 -7.23 24.95
C LYS A 244 6.73 -7.98 26.26
N CYS A 245 6.08 -9.13 26.45
CA CYS A 245 6.07 -9.85 27.73
C CYS A 245 6.64 -11.27 27.66
N GLY A 246 7.15 -11.71 26.50
CA GLY A 246 7.75 -13.04 26.32
C GLY A 246 6.77 -14.21 26.38
N SER A 247 5.45 -13.96 26.40
CA SER A 247 4.46 -15.05 26.42
C SER A 247 4.42 -15.78 25.08
N TYR A 248 4.43 -17.12 25.13
CA TYR A 248 4.29 -17.97 23.94
C TYR A 248 2.86 -17.95 23.40
N CYS A 249 2.75 -17.96 22.08
CA CYS A 249 1.51 -17.95 21.33
C CYS A 249 1.53 -19.03 20.24
N ASN A 250 0.52 -19.90 20.23
CA ASN A 250 0.35 -20.89 19.16
C ASN A 250 -0.16 -20.23 17.86
N PHE A 251 0.78 -19.93 16.97
CA PHE A 251 0.51 -19.29 15.68
C PHE A 251 -0.40 -20.11 14.75
N ALA A 252 -0.28 -21.43 14.74
CA ALA A 252 -0.95 -22.29 13.77
C ALA A 252 -2.48 -22.31 13.97
N SER A 253 -2.96 -22.41 15.21
CA SER A 253 -4.40 -22.36 15.53
C SER A 253 -5.00 -21.01 15.17
N ARG A 254 -4.37 -19.93 15.63
CA ARG A 254 -4.83 -18.56 15.42
C ARG A 254 -4.87 -18.19 13.94
N SER A 255 -3.87 -18.60 13.17
CA SER A 255 -3.84 -18.40 11.71
C SER A 255 -5.01 -19.10 11.00
N LYS A 256 -5.40 -20.30 11.46
CA LYS A 256 -6.55 -21.02 10.91
C LYS A 256 -7.87 -20.29 11.21
N GLU A 257 -8.00 -19.75 12.43
CA GLU A 257 -9.16 -18.94 12.83
C GLU A 257 -9.28 -17.65 12.02
N VAL A 258 -8.17 -16.93 11.80
CA VAL A 258 -8.12 -15.75 10.93
C VAL A 258 -8.58 -16.10 9.51
N LYS A 259 -8.05 -17.18 8.92
CA LYS A 259 -8.47 -17.64 7.58
C LYS A 259 -9.96 -17.97 7.51
N LYS A 260 -10.52 -18.55 8.58
CA LYS A 260 -11.95 -18.83 8.67
C LYS A 260 -12.77 -17.54 8.71
N ALA A 261 -12.38 -16.57 9.55
CA ALA A 261 -13.03 -15.26 9.65
C ALA A 261 -13.10 -14.56 8.29
N TRP A 262 -12.01 -14.58 7.52
CA TRP A 262 -11.96 -14.02 6.16
C TRP A 262 -12.93 -14.67 5.15
N THR A 263 -13.48 -15.85 5.45
CA THR A 263 -14.50 -16.47 4.60
C THR A 263 -15.84 -15.73 4.71
N ASP A 264 -16.15 -15.13 5.85
CA ASP A 264 -17.36 -14.32 6.02
C ASP A 264 -17.25 -13.00 5.28
N PHE A 265 -16.09 -12.34 5.34
CA PHE A 265 -15.83 -11.11 4.58
C PHE A 265 -15.87 -11.33 3.07
N ARG A 266 -15.30 -12.44 2.56
CA ARG A 266 -15.43 -12.80 1.13
C ARG A 266 -16.89 -12.95 0.71
N ARG A 267 -17.69 -13.68 1.49
CA ARG A 267 -19.14 -13.84 1.24
C ARG A 267 -19.87 -12.49 1.24
N LEU A 268 -19.53 -11.60 2.18
CA LEU A 268 -20.11 -10.26 2.24
C LEU A 268 -19.75 -9.45 0.98
N GLN A 269 -18.48 -9.46 0.55
CA GLN A 269 -18.04 -8.78 -0.67
C GLN A 269 -18.73 -9.33 -1.91
N ASP A 270 -18.87 -10.65 -2.02
CA ASP A 270 -19.58 -11.31 -3.13
C ASP A 270 -21.06 -10.87 -3.18
N SER A 271 -21.74 -10.76 -2.04
CA SER A 271 -23.12 -10.25 -1.95
C SER A 271 -23.27 -8.79 -2.37
N ILE A 272 -22.30 -7.94 -2.01
CA ILE A 272 -22.28 -6.54 -2.45
C ILE A 272 -22.10 -6.48 -3.97
N ALA A 273 -21.16 -7.27 -4.51
CA ALA A 273 -20.88 -7.31 -5.95
C ALA A 273 -22.07 -7.82 -6.77
N SER A 274 -22.83 -8.79 -6.25
CA SER A 274 -24.03 -9.32 -6.90
C SER A 274 -25.28 -8.46 -6.71
N LYS A 275 -25.19 -7.35 -5.95
CA LYS A 275 -26.32 -6.49 -5.53
C LYS A 275 -27.45 -7.28 -4.85
N ASP A 276 -27.10 -8.38 -4.19
CA ASP A 276 -28.02 -9.21 -3.43
C ASP A 276 -28.24 -8.64 -2.01
N THR A 277 -29.05 -9.31 -1.20
CA THR A 277 -29.42 -8.93 0.16
C THR A 277 -28.23 -9.05 1.13
N CYS A 278 -27.33 -8.06 1.06
CA CYS A 278 -26.12 -7.90 1.88
C CYS A 278 -26.38 -8.00 3.39
N SER A 279 -27.58 -7.66 3.85
CA SER A 279 -27.96 -7.68 5.28
C SER A 279 -27.90 -9.06 5.92
N THR A 280 -27.96 -10.14 5.14
CA THR A 280 -27.88 -11.52 5.66
C THR A 280 -26.47 -11.91 6.13
N ASN A 281 -25.43 -11.46 5.43
CA ASN A 281 -24.04 -11.80 5.70
C ASN A 281 -23.35 -10.81 6.67
N LEU A 282 -23.93 -9.62 6.85
CA LEU A 282 -23.37 -8.57 7.70
C LEU A 282 -23.17 -9.00 9.18
N PRO A 283 -24.11 -9.70 9.85
CA PRO A 283 -23.92 -10.12 11.24
C PRO A 283 -22.76 -11.11 11.43
N ASP A 284 -22.54 -12.00 10.46
CA ASP A 284 -21.43 -12.95 10.51
C ASP A 284 -20.09 -12.22 10.30
N ALA A 285 -20.04 -11.25 9.38
CA ALA A 285 -18.85 -10.41 9.18
C ALA A 285 -18.51 -9.57 10.43
N LEU A 286 -19.50 -8.99 11.11
CA LEU A 286 -19.31 -8.26 12.37
C LEU A 286 -18.76 -9.17 13.48
N ARG A 287 -19.29 -10.39 13.60
CA ARG A 287 -18.76 -11.40 14.54
C ARG A 287 -17.32 -11.77 14.19
N SER A 288 -17.03 -11.93 12.91
CA SER A 288 -15.68 -12.23 12.40
C SER A 288 -14.71 -11.08 12.60
N LEU A 289 -15.14 -9.81 12.53
CA LEU A 289 -14.32 -8.65 12.92
C LEU A 289 -13.92 -8.74 14.41
N GLY A 290 -14.88 -9.07 15.29
CA GLY A 290 -14.59 -9.28 16.72
C GLY A 290 -13.56 -10.39 16.97
N LEU A 291 -13.62 -11.47 16.19
CA LEU A 291 -12.62 -12.54 16.22
C LEU A 291 -11.25 -12.06 15.70
N LEU A 292 -11.21 -11.27 14.62
CA LEU A 292 -9.97 -10.70 14.13
C LEU A 292 -9.32 -9.79 15.18
N ARG A 293 -10.09 -8.91 15.84
CA ARG A 293 -9.60 -8.02 16.91
C ARG A 293 -9.09 -8.76 18.15
N SER A 294 -9.56 -9.98 18.43
CA SER A 294 -9.05 -10.80 19.54
C SER A 294 -7.81 -11.63 19.19
N ILE A 295 -7.46 -11.73 17.89
CA ILE A 295 -6.35 -12.54 17.41
C ILE A 295 -5.19 -11.69 16.88
N LEU A 296 -5.51 -10.65 16.12
CA LEU A 296 -4.55 -9.81 15.43
C LEU A 296 -4.15 -8.60 16.30
N HIS A 297 -2.96 -8.07 16.05
CA HIS A 297 -2.53 -6.85 16.70
C HIS A 297 -3.48 -5.68 16.35
N ALA A 298 -3.66 -4.71 17.25
CA ALA A 298 -4.62 -3.62 17.08
C ALA A 298 -4.41 -2.82 15.78
N TYR A 299 -3.16 -2.71 15.32
CA TYR A 299 -2.77 -2.04 14.07
C TYR A 299 -2.50 -3.00 12.90
N ASN A 300 -3.06 -4.20 12.93
CA ASN A 300 -2.94 -5.15 11.84
C ASN A 300 -3.74 -4.70 10.62
N LYS A 301 -3.14 -4.75 9.44
CA LYS A 301 -3.75 -4.30 8.18
C LYS A 301 -5.03 -5.07 7.85
N GLY A 302 -5.10 -6.35 8.20
CA GLY A 302 -6.29 -7.17 7.98
C GLY A 302 -7.49 -6.70 8.80
N ILE A 303 -7.28 -6.04 9.96
CA ILE A 303 -8.38 -5.39 10.67
C ILE A 303 -8.85 -4.18 9.86
N ALA A 304 -7.94 -3.30 9.41
CA ALA A 304 -8.32 -2.15 8.59
C ALA A 304 -9.09 -2.55 7.32
N GLU A 305 -8.65 -3.60 6.63
CA GLU A 305 -9.34 -4.14 5.45
C GLU A 305 -10.75 -4.66 5.81
N ALA A 306 -10.91 -5.33 6.94
CA ALA A 306 -12.21 -5.79 7.42
C ALA A 306 -13.15 -4.61 7.80
N GLU A 307 -12.62 -3.58 8.44
CA GLU A 307 -13.35 -2.34 8.73
C GLU A 307 -13.80 -1.64 7.44
N ASP A 308 -12.94 -1.52 6.44
CA ASP A 308 -13.28 -0.92 5.13
C ASP A 308 -14.39 -1.69 4.41
N ILE A 309 -14.34 -3.03 4.44
CA ILE A 309 -15.40 -3.88 3.86
C ILE A 309 -16.73 -3.64 4.57
N LEU A 310 -16.72 -3.53 5.90
CA LEU A 310 -17.93 -3.24 6.68
C LEU A 310 -18.45 -1.83 6.41
N ALA A 311 -17.57 -0.82 6.34
CA ALA A 311 -17.95 0.53 5.96
C ALA A 311 -18.66 0.54 4.60
N LYS A 312 -18.11 -0.18 3.61
CA LYS A 312 -18.73 -0.36 2.30
C LYS A 312 -20.09 -1.05 2.39
N ALA A 313 -20.22 -2.11 3.18
CA ALA A 313 -21.48 -2.84 3.36
C ALA A 313 -22.57 -1.96 4.01
N PHE A 314 -22.21 -1.16 5.01
CA PHE A 314 -23.11 -0.22 5.67
C PHE A 314 -23.55 0.92 4.73
N CYS A 315 -22.64 1.48 3.94
CA CYS A 315 -23.00 2.40 2.85
C CYS A 315 -23.99 1.76 1.86
N PHE A 316 -23.78 0.50 1.47
CA PHE A 316 -24.64 -0.21 0.52
C PHE A 316 -26.07 -0.37 1.03
N ILE A 317 -26.27 -0.58 2.33
CA ILE A 317 -27.61 -0.69 2.95
C ILE A 317 -28.18 0.68 3.37
N GLY A 318 -27.45 1.78 3.17
CA GLY A 318 -27.88 3.14 3.48
C GLY A 318 -27.73 3.58 4.94
N ASP A 319 -27.02 2.80 5.76
CA ASP A 319 -26.77 3.14 7.17
C ASP A 319 -25.40 3.80 7.32
N PHE A 320 -25.37 5.13 7.24
CA PHE A 320 -24.13 5.90 7.12
C PHE A 320 -23.41 6.13 8.46
N GLU A 321 -24.09 6.03 9.60
CA GLU A 321 -23.45 6.22 10.91
C GLU A 321 -22.44 5.12 11.23
N PRO A 322 -22.78 3.81 11.16
CA PRO A 322 -21.80 2.74 11.31
C PRO A 322 -20.76 2.76 10.18
N ALA A 323 -21.15 3.14 8.95
CA ALA A 323 -20.21 3.25 7.85
C ALA A 323 -19.08 4.25 8.15
N ARG A 324 -19.43 5.43 8.70
CA ARG A 324 -18.49 6.45 9.14
C ARG A 324 -17.54 5.90 10.20
N ASP A 325 -18.08 5.20 11.19
CA ASP A 325 -17.32 4.73 12.34
C ASP A 325 -16.33 3.62 11.94
N HIS A 326 -16.76 2.69 11.10
CA HIS A 326 -15.88 1.68 10.49
C HIS A 326 -14.81 2.31 9.59
N CYS A 327 -15.16 3.30 8.77
CA CYS A 327 -14.20 4.00 7.91
C CYS A 327 -13.13 4.75 8.76
N LYS A 328 -13.54 5.42 9.84
CA LYS A 328 -12.61 6.06 10.79
C LYS A 328 -11.68 5.05 11.46
N ALA A 329 -12.20 3.90 11.89
CA ALA A 329 -11.39 2.84 12.50
C ALA A 329 -10.35 2.27 11.52
N SER A 330 -10.71 2.09 10.25
CA SER A 330 -9.77 1.71 9.19
C SER A 330 -8.66 2.76 9.01
N ILE A 331 -9.03 4.03 8.91
CA ILE A 331 -8.08 5.15 8.76
C ILE A 331 -7.09 5.20 9.92
N GLU A 332 -7.55 5.06 11.16
CA GLU A 332 -6.67 5.10 12.34
C GLU A 332 -5.57 4.03 12.26
N ILE A 333 -5.90 2.82 11.82
CA ILE A 333 -4.93 1.74 11.64
C ILE A 333 -3.99 2.05 10.47
N LEU A 334 -4.52 2.51 9.34
CA LEU A 334 -3.71 2.80 8.16
C LEU A 334 -2.76 3.99 8.40
N GLU A 335 -3.16 4.98 9.19
CA GLU A 335 -2.28 6.08 9.61
C GLU A 335 -1.08 5.59 10.41
N LYS A 336 -1.26 4.56 11.24
CA LYS A 336 -0.14 3.90 11.94
C LYS A 336 0.78 3.15 10.99
N LEU A 337 0.24 2.52 9.95
CA LEU A 337 1.02 1.73 9.00
C LEU A 337 1.80 2.59 8.00
N TYR A 338 1.19 3.64 7.45
CA TYR A 338 1.78 4.45 6.38
C TYR A 338 2.27 5.84 6.84
N GLY A 339 1.70 6.37 7.93
CA GLY A 339 1.82 7.76 8.32
C GLY A 339 0.65 8.63 7.82
N PRO A 340 0.33 9.73 8.52
CA PRO A 340 -0.91 10.49 8.31
C PRO A 340 -0.98 11.27 6.98
N ASN A 341 0.16 11.53 6.34
CA ASN A 341 0.22 12.29 5.09
C ASN A 341 0.42 11.41 3.85
N HIS A 342 0.44 10.08 4.02
CA HIS A 342 0.65 9.16 2.92
C HIS A 342 -0.56 9.14 1.98
N ILE A 343 -0.31 8.94 0.68
CA ILE A 343 -1.37 8.96 -0.35
C ILE A 343 -2.50 7.96 -0.10
N ALA A 344 -2.18 6.81 0.51
CA ALA A 344 -3.17 5.81 0.92
C ALA A 344 -4.24 6.40 1.85
N ILE A 345 -3.84 7.30 2.76
CA ILE A 345 -4.78 7.99 3.66
C ILE A 345 -5.68 8.93 2.87
N GLY A 346 -5.16 9.57 1.81
CA GLY A 346 -5.99 10.37 0.90
C GLY A 346 -7.15 9.56 0.31
N TYR A 347 -6.91 8.35 -0.20
CA TYR A 347 -7.99 7.52 -0.74
C TYR A 347 -9.07 7.18 0.30
N GLU A 348 -8.67 6.90 1.54
CA GLU A 348 -9.62 6.60 2.62
C GLU A 348 -10.36 7.86 3.09
N LEU A 349 -9.70 9.02 3.14
CA LEU A 349 -10.35 10.30 3.46
C LEU A 349 -11.39 10.70 2.41
N ALA A 350 -11.19 10.33 1.13
CA ALA A 350 -12.21 10.55 0.09
C ALA A 350 -13.50 9.76 0.37
N LYS A 351 -13.38 8.51 0.83
CA LYS A 351 -14.53 7.69 1.28
C LYS A 351 -15.19 8.34 2.49
N LEU A 352 -14.41 8.71 3.51
CA LEU A 352 -14.94 9.31 4.73
C LEU A 352 -15.65 10.64 4.46
N ALA A 353 -15.08 11.51 3.62
CA ALA A 353 -15.69 12.76 3.21
C ALA A 353 -17.06 12.52 2.56
N SER A 354 -17.15 11.55 1.66
CA SER A 354 -18.40 11.18 0.98
C SER A 354 -19.47 10.70 1.98
N ILE A 355 -19.08 9.86 2.95
CA ILE A 355 -19.99 9.38 4.01
C ILE A 355 -20.46 10.54 4.91
N GLN A 356 -19.56 11.44 5.29
CA GLN A 356 -19.91 12.57 6.16
C GLN A 356 -20.80 13.60 5.45
N LEU A 357 -20.57 13.85 4.17
CA LEU A 357 -21.45 14.69 3.36
C LEU A 357 -22.86 14.06 3.27
N ALA A 358 -22.96 12.74 3.12
CA ALA A 358 -24.25 12.04 3.11
C ALA A 358 -25.00 12.15 4.46
N LEU A 359 -24.27 12.24 5.57
CA LEU A 359 -24.83 12.50 6.90
C LEU A 359 -25.16 13.98 7.17
N GLY A 360 -24.76 14.91 6.28
CA GLY A 360 -24.84 16.35 6.55
C GLY A 360 -23.89 16.81 7.66
N ASP A 361 -22.82 16.07 7.93
CA ASP A 361 -21.82 16.36 8.96
C ASP A 361 -20.81 17.40 8.45
N CYS A 362 -20.84 18.61 9.01
CA CYS A 362 -19.96 19.71 8.63
C CYS A 362 -18.46 19.44 8.86
N THR A 363 -18.10 18.42 9.66
CA THR A 363 -16.69 18.04 9.84
C THR A 363 -16.07 17.47 8.55
N ALA A 364 -16.88 17.15 7.53
CA ALA A 364 -16.43 16.82 6.19
C ALA A 364 -15.49 17.89 5.61
N VAL A 365 -15.66 19.17 5.96
CA VAL A 365 -14.78 20.27 5.50
C VAL A 365 -13.31 20.01 5.86
N TYR A 366 -13.03 19.60 7.10
CA TYR A 366 -11.67 19.31 7.56
C TYR A 366 -11.07 18.08 6.83
N ILE A 367 -11.90 17.06 6.59
CA ILE A 367 -11.49 15.87 5.84
C ILE A 367 -11.13 16.23 4.40
N ILE A 368 -11.95 17.05 3.74
CA ILE A 368 -11.72 17.50 2.37
C ILE A 368 -10.46 18.38 2.28
N ASP A 369 -10.22 19.26 3.26
CA ASP A 369 -8.99 20.06 3.31
C ASP A 369 -7.74 19.18 3.42
N ARG A 370 -7.76 18.21 4.33
CA ARG A 370 -6.64 17.28 4.53
C ARG A 370 -6.41 16.40 3.29
N LEU A 371 -7.48 15.86 2.71
CA LEU A 371 -7.46 15.11 1.46
C LEU A 371 -6.79 15.91 0.34
N SER A 372 -7.22 17.15 0.14
CA SER A 372 -6.73 18.04 -0.91
C SER A 372 -5.24 18.34 -0.74
N ALA A 373 -4.80 18.55 0.50
CA ALA A 373 -3.39 18.76 0.83
C ALA A 373 -2.53 17.52 0.50
N ILE A 374 -3.01 16.31 0.85
CA ILE A 374 -2.32 15.06 0.51
C ILE A 374 -2.23 14.88 -1.00
N PHE A 375 -3.35 14.98 -1.73
CA PHE A 375 -3.34 14.81 -3.18
C PHE A 375 -2.48 15.86 -3.90
N SER A 376 -2.49 17.12 -3.43
CA SER A 376 -1.62 18.18 -3.95
C SER A 376 -0.13 17.91 -3.69
N THR A 377 0.21 17.23 -2.60
CA THR A 377 1.60 16.84 -2.30
C THR A 377 2.11 15.84 -3.34
N TYR A 378 1.30 14.82 -3.68
CA TYR A 378 1.69 13.74 -4.58
C TYR A 378 1.53 14.08 -6.07
N TYR A 379 0.46 14.78 -6.46
CA TYR A 379 0.11 15.04 -7.86
C TYR A 379 0.24 16.53 -8.26
N GLY A 380 0.48 17.42 -7.29
CA GLY A 380 0.66 18.86 -7.55
C GLY A 380 -0.56 19.46 -8.26
N PRO A 381 -0.35 20.30 -9.31
CA PRO A 381 -1.45 20.94 -10.04
C PRO A 381 -2.32 19.94 -10.81
N HIS A 382 -1.88 18.68 -10.95
CA HIS A 382 -2.64 17.65 -11.65
C HIS A 382 -3.60 16.89 -10.74
N ALA A 383 -3.65 17.18 -9.43
CA ALA A 383 -4.53 16.47 -8.49
C ALA A 383 -5.99 16.43 -8.96
N GLY A 384 -6.57 17.55 -9.41
CA GLY A 384 -7.94 17.60 -9.92
C GLY A 384 -8.15 16.89 -11.27
N ILE A 385 -7.09 16.72 -12.07
CA ILE A 385 -7.15 15.93 -13.31
C ILE A 385 -7.14 14.43 -13.00
N ILE A 386 -6.31 14.03 -12.04
CA ILE A 386 -6.17 12.65 -11.61
C ILE A 386 -7.38 12.20 -10.78
N PHE A 387 -7.94 13.10 -9.97
CA PHE A 387 -9.08 12.87 -9.10
C PHE A 387 -10.20 13.86 -9.41
N PRO A 388 -11.00 13.64 -10.46
CA PRO A 388 -12.08 14.56 -10.84
C PRO A 388 -13.11 14.79 -9.71
N TYR A 389 -13.34 13.79 -8.86
CA TYR A 389 -14.24 13.91 -7.70
C TYR A 389 -13.75 14.94 -6.67
N LEU A 390 -12.46 15.29 -6.65
CA LEU A 390 -11.91 16.31 -5.74
C LEU A 390 -12.57 17.68 -5.97
N LEU A 391 -12.80 18.05 -7.24
CA LEU A 391 -13.48 19.30 -7.60
C LEU A 391 -14.90 19.39 -7.04
N VAL A 392 -15.55 18.23 -6.86
CA VAL A 392 -16.92 18.17 -6.36
C VAL A 392 -16.93 18.24 -4.84
N LEU A 393 -16.02 17.52 -4.19
CA LEU A 393 -15.80 17.66 -2.76
C LEU A 393 -15.45 19.11 -2.39
N GLU A 394 -14.59 19.79 -3.16
CA GLU A 394 -14.25 21.21 -2.96
C GLU A 394 -15.46 22.14 -3.12
N ARG A 395 -16.40 21.81 -4.01
CA ARG A 395 -17.64 22.58 -4.18
C ARG A 395 -18.57 22.39 -3.00
N GLU A 396 -18.80 21.15 -2.55
CA GLU A 396 -19.63 20.87 -1.37
C GLU A 396 -19.03 21.50 -0.11
N ARG A 397 -17.70 21.42 0.04
CA ARG A 397 -16.96 22.13 1.08
C ARG A 397 -17.28 23.63 1.08
N SER A 398 -17.25 24.27 -0.10
CA SER A 398 -17.53 25.71 -0.22
C SER A 398 -18.97 26.05 0.15
N ARG A 399 -19.93 25.16 -0.11
CA ARG A 399 -21.33 25.34 0.30
C ARG A 399 -21.55 25.21 1.80
N ILE A 400 -20.79 24.33 2.48
CA ILE A 400 -20.89 24.15 3.94
C ILE A 400 -20.31 25.36 4.69
N ILE A 401 -19.32 26.02 4.12
CA ILE A 401 -18.66 27.20 4.71
C ILE A 401 -19.48 28.49 4.53
N GLN A 402 -20.33 28.55 3.49
CA GLN A 402 -21.25 29.67 3.23
C GLN A 402 -22.51 29.56 4.09
#